data_AF-A0AAC8YIY5-F1
#
_entry.id   AF-A0AAC8YIY5-F1
#
_cell.length_a   1.000
_cell.length_b   1.000
_cell.length_c   1.000
_cell.angle_alpha   90.00
_cell.angle_beta   90.00
_cell.angle_gamma   90.00
#
_symmetry.space_group_name_H-M   'P 1'
#
loop_
_entity.id
_entity.type
_entity.pdbx_description
1 polymer ?
#
loop_
_entity_poly.entity_id
_entity_poly.type
_entity_poly.pdbx_seq_one_letter_code
_entity_poly.pdbx_strand_id
1 'polypeptide(L)'
;MSVRCVGRRVTIIGDPGTPGVQVEGKHNRRRIGDVVEITSEGRIAPDLSGLLKLRFPKDAEGLKDLGLGPELIIRMHPDLALEVELAGGALRLSGVPDVDSVRVTAAVADIADVHHIGEALFQAGGSTLAGPIDTGRSRIRVESGNLTVRLAAGANVAIRADARPGLISWPDGGASVDEYIVGNGAARMDMSTVMGRIAVRTA
;
A
#
# COMPACT_ATOMS: atom_id res chain seq x y z
N MET A 1 12.10 -16.41 -6.41
CA MET A 1 12.81 -15.14 -6.20
C MET A 1 11.79 -14.12 -5.75
N SER A 2 12.08 -13.34 -4.71
CA SER A 2 11.19 -12.29 -4.19
C SER A 2 11.92 -10.96 -4.08
N VAL A 3 11.14 -9.88 -4.05
CA VAL A 3 11.61 -8.50 -3.90
C VAL A 3 11.10 -7.96 -2.58
N ARG A 4 12.01 -7.49 -1.74
CA ARG A 4 11.68 -6.78 -0.50
C ARG A 4 12.16 -5.34 -0.63
N CYS A 5 11.24 -4.39 -0.49
CA CYS A 5 11.55 -2.97 -0.53
C CYS A 5 11.35 -2.33 0.83
N VAL A 6 12.36 -1.59 1.31
CA VAL A 6 12.27 -0.76 2.52
C VAL A 6 12.60 0.70 2.18
N GLY A 7 11.70 1.64 2.46
CA GLY A 7 11.94 3.03 2.07
C GLY A 7 11.00 4.09 2.60
N ARG A 8 11.12 5.29 2.02
CA ARG A 8 10.30 6.48 2.33
C ARG A 8 9.46 6.95 1.16
N ARG A 9 10.09 7.11 -0.01
CA ARG A 9 9.40 7.50 -1.26
C ARG A 9 9.73 6.47 -2.34
N VAL A 10 8.77 5.58 -2.59
CA VAL A 10 8.97 4.42 -3.46
C VAL A 10 7.88 4.38 -4.52
N THR A 11 8.28 4.20 -5.77
CA THR A 11 7.39 3.90 -6.90
C THR A 11 7.74 2.52 -7.42
N ILE A 12 6.79 1.59 -7.40
CA ILE A 12 6.94 0.21 -7.86
C ILE A 12 6.05 0.00 -9.08
N ILE A 13 6.66 -0.51 -10.15
CA ILE A 13 6.01 -0.73 -11.43
C ILE A 13 6.22 -2.18 -11.82
N GLY A 14 5.13 -2.93 -11.91
CA GLY A 14 5.13 -4.24 -12.55
C GLY A 14 5.24 -4.09 -14.06
N ASP A 15 6.22 -4.75 -14.65
CA ASP A 15 6.54 -4.68 -16.07
C ASP A 15 6.97 -6.07 -16.58
N PRO A 16 6.11 -6.76 -17.36
CA PRO A 16 6.44 -8.06 -17.95
C PRO A 16 7.70 -8.05 -18.83
N GLY A 17 8.08 -6.89 -19.38
CA GLY A 17 9.28 -6.73 -20.19
C GLY A 17 10.58 -6.70 -19.37
N THR A 18 10.50 -6.64 -18.03
CA THR A 18 11.67 -6.56 -17.15
C THR A 18 12.06 -7.94 -16.64
N PRO A 19 13.23 -8.49 -17.03
CA PRO A 19 13.71 -9.75 -16.48
C PRO A 19 14.23 -9.52 -15.05
N GLY A 20 13.40 -9.85 -14.06
CA GLY A 20 13.77 -9.71 -12.65
C GLY A 20 13.37 -8.37 -12.06
N VAL A 21 14.34 -7.61 -11.55
CA VAL A 21 14.13 -6.31 -10.91
C VAL A 21 15.23 -5.30 -11.30
N GLN A 22 14.80 -4.10 -11.65
CA GLN A 22 15.61 -2.92 -11.97
C GLN A 22 15.26 -1.80 -10.99
N VAL A 23 16.27 -1.03 -10.58
CA VAL A 23 16.13 -0.03 -9.52
C VAL A 23 16.84 1.25 -9.94
N GLU A 24 16.13 2.38 -9.85
CA GLU A 24 16.64 3.72 -10.09
C GLU A 24 16.51 4.58 -8.83
N GLY A 25 17.45 5.50 -8.64
CA GLY A 25 17.55 6.33 -7.43
C GLY A 25 18.64 5.84 -6.46
N LYS A 26 18.85 6.56 -5.36
CA LYS A 26 19.88 6.22 -4.36
C LYS A 26 19.40 5.09 -3.47
N HIS A 27 20.07 3.94 -3.52
CA HIS A 27 19.64 2.74 -2.82
C HIS A 27 20.81 1.80 -2.50
N ASN A 28 20.61 1.00 -1.45
CA ASN A 28 21.40 -0.20 -1.20
C ASN A 28 20.63 -1.41 -1.73
N ARG A 29 21.31 -2.28 -2.47
CA ARG A 29 20.75 -3.55 -2.95
C ARG A 29 21.54 -4.70 -2.38
N ARG A 30 20.85 -5.63 -1.71
CA ARG A 30 21.44 -6.84 -1.14
C ARG A 30 20.66 -8.06 -1.62
N ARG A 31 21.37 -9.12 -2.01
CA ARG A 31 20.75 -10.42 -2.29
C ARG A 31 21.00 -11.35 -1.11
N ILE A 32 19.93 -11.90 -0.55
CA ILE A 32 19.97 -12.85 0.57
C ILE A 32 19.22 -14.10 0.11
N GLY A 33 19.97 -15.10 -0.36
CA GLY A 33 19.38 -16.27 -1.02
C GLY A 33 18.55 -15.87 -2.23
N ASP A 34 17.24 -16.13 -2.17
CA ASP A 34 16.27 -15.84 -3.22
C ASP A 34 15.56 -14.49 -3.07
N VAL A 35 15.85 -13.74 -2.00
CA VAL A 35 15.30 -12.41 -1.77
C VAL A 35 16.27 -11.35 -2.26
N VAL A 36 15.77 -10.40 -3.05
CA VAL A 36 16.46 -9.14 -3.35
C VAL A 36 15.88 -8.06 -2.45
N GLU A 37 16.67 -7.64 -1.49
CA GLU A 37 16.36 -6.52 -0.60
C GLU A 37 16.86 -5.22 -1.21
N ILE A 38 15.98 -4.24 -1.29
CA ILE A 38 16.22 -2.91 -1.81
C ILE A 38 15.86 -1.91 -0.71
N THR A 39 16.84 -1.14 -0.28
CA THR A 39 16.67 -0.16 0.80
C THR A 39 16.98 1.24 0.27
N SER A 40 16.04 2.17 0.42
CA SER A 40 16.26 3.58 0.07
C SER A 40 17.40 4.16 0.91
N GLU A 41 18.33 4.89 0.29
CA GLU A 41 19.36 5.62 1.02
C GLU A 41 18.82 6.97 1.52
N GLY A 42 18.81 7.16 2.84
CA GLY A 42 18.35 8.38 3.50
C GLY A 42 18.14 8.14 5.00
N ARG A 43 18.29 9.18 5.84
CA ARG A 43 18.07 9.04 7.29
C ARG A 43 16.63 8.61 7.56
N ILE A 44 16.45 7.46 8.18
CA ILE A 44 15.15 6.96 8.68
C ILE A 44 14.67 7.77 9.90
N ALA A 45 15.55 8.56 10.52
CA ALA A 45 15.19 9.44 11.63
C ALA A 45 14.66 10.80 11.12
N PRO A 46 13.38 11.14 11.33
CA PRO A 46 12.98 12.54 11.30
C PRO A 46 13.73 13.29 12.41
N ASP A 47 14.31 14.44 12.09
CA ASP A 47 14.60 15.43 13.13
C ASP A 47 13.26 15.94 13.66
N LEU A 48 12.78 15.33 14.75
CA LEU A 48 11.53 15.67 15.42
C LEU A 48 11.56 17.05 16.09
N SER A 49 12.70 17.76 16.07
CA SER A 49 12.82 19.12 16.60
C SER A 49 12.05 20.17 15.78
N GLY A 50 11.58 19.83 14.57
CA GLY A 50 10.94 20.75 13.63
C GLY A 50 9.40 20.73 13.58
N LEU A 51 8.72 19.94 14.42
CA LEU A 51 7.28 19.65 14.29
C LEU A 51 6.32 20.86 14.48
N LEU A 52 6.85 22.05 14.76
CA LEU A 52 6.07 23.28 15.01
C LEU A 52 5.92 24.22 13.80
N LYS A 53 6.41 23.86 12.59
CA LYS A 53 6.36 24.76 11.41
C LYS A 53 5.90 24.09 10.10
N LEU A 54 5.02 23.09 10.16
CA LEU A 54 4.57 22.40 8.95
C LEU A 54 3.53 23.22 8.17
N ARG A 55 3.99 23.99 7.19
CA ARG A 55 3.15 24.59 6.14
C ARG A 55 3.02 23.57 5.01
N PHE A 56 1.82 23.03 4.77
CA PHE A 56 1.57 22.06 3.71
C PHE A 56 1.89 22.68 2.32
N PRO A 57 2.85 22.13 1.55
CA PRO A 57 3.16 22.62 0.21
C PRO A 57 2.07 22.23 -0.79
N LYS A 58 1.85 23.07 -1.79
CA LYS A 58 0.87 22.83 -2.87
C LYS A 58 1.49 22.18 -4.13
N ASP A 59 2.82 22.04 -4.19
CA ASP A 59 3.56 21.63 -5.40
C ASP A 59 4.64 20.56 -5.14
N ALA A 60 4.93 19.76 -6.17
CA ALA A 60 5.87 18.63 -6.13
C ALA A 60 7.32 19.02 -5.82
N GLU A 61 7.70 20.27 -6.12
CA GLU A 61 9.04 20.80 -5.84
C GLU A 61 9.22 21.12 -4.34
N GLY A 62 8.17 21.62 -3.67
CA GLY A 62 8.16 21.86 -2.22
C GLY A 62 8.16 20.59 -1.37
N LEU A 63 7.90 19.43 -1.97
CA LEU A 63 8.01 18.12 -1.32
C LEU A 63 9.47 17.64 -1.22
N LYS A 64 10.36 18.13 -2.09
CA LYS A 64 11.82 17.86 -2.00
C LYS A 64 12.45 18.57 -0.79
N ASP A 65 11.97 19.76 -0.47
CA ASP A 65 12.45 20.59 0.66
C ASP A 65 12.03 20.08 2.04
N LEU A 66 11.06 19.16 2.12
CA LEU A 66 10.62 18.50 3.35
C LEU A 66 11.57 17.39 3.86
N GLY A 67 12.75 17.21 3.25
CA GLY A 67 13.71 16.19 3.70
C GLY A 67 13.20 14.76 3.52
N LEU A 68 12.33 14.52 2.54
CA LEU A 68 11.73 13.20 2.28
C LEU A 68 12.67 12.22 1.57
N GLY A 69 13.78 12.72 1.00
CA GLY A 69 14.78 11.92 0.28
C GLY A 69 14.51 11.82 -1.23
N PRO A 70 15.49 11.33 -2.02
CA PRO A 70 15.28 11.02 -3.43
C PRO A 70 14.25 9.91 -3.61
N GLU A 71 13.56 9.90 -4.76
CA GLU A 71 12.62 8.82 -5.08
C GLU A 71 13.38 7.55 -5.46
N LEU A 72 12.87 6.42 -4.98
CA LEU A 72 13.30 5.09 -5.38
C LEU A 72 12.28 4.54 -6.37
N ILE A 73 12.69 4.28 -7.61
CA ILE A 73 11.83 3.68 -8.62
C ILE A 73 12.26 2.24 -8.83
N ILE A 74 11.35 1.30 -8.61
CA ILE A 74 11.57 -0.13 -8.77
C ILE A 74 10.69 -0.62 -9.92
N ARG A 75 11.32 -1.18 -10.94
CA ARG A 75 10.64 -1.86 -12.03
C ARG A 75 10.90 -3.35 -11.89
N MET A 76 9.86 -4.16 -11.83
CA MET A 76 10.00 -5.60 -11.58
C MET A 76 9.06 -6.42 -12.44
N HIS A 77 9.44 -7.67 -12.71
CA HIS A 77 8.51 -8.63 -13.31
C HIS A 77 7.32 -8.86 -12.37
N PRO A 78 6.07 -8.81 -12.86
CA PRO A 78 4.87 -8.91 -12.01
C PRO A 78 4.73 -10.25 -11.28
N ASP A 79 5.27 -11.34 -11.83
CA ASP A 79 5.22 -12.68 -11.21
C ASP A 79 6.16 -12.84 -9.99
N LEU A 80 6.95 -11.82 -9.66
CA LEU A 80 7.83 -11.87 -8.50
C LEU A 80 7.06 -11.47 -7.23
N ALA A 81 7.16 -12.32 -6.22
CA ALA A 81 6.71 -12.03 -4.85
C ALA A 81 7.23 -10.66 -4.35
N LEU A 82 6.33 -9.84 -3.79
CA LEU A 82 6.60 -8.47 -3.38
C LEU A 82 6.24 -8.22 -1.91
N GLU A 83 7.24 -7.82 -1.14
CA GLU A 83 7.10 -7.26 0.21
C GLU A 83 7.52 -5.79 0.23
N VAL A 84 6.69 -4.91 0.79
CA VAL A 84 6.98 -3.48 0.89
C VAL A 84 6.82 -2.99 2.33
N GLU A 85 7.85 -2.30 2.83
CA GLU A 85 7.82 -1.59 4.09
C GLU A 85 8.18 -0.12 3.87
N LEU A 86 7.25 0.77 4.19
CA LEU A 86 7.39 2.20 4.01
C LEU A 86 7.19 2.93 5.33
N ALA A 87 8.11 3.82 5.69
CA ALA A 87 8.01 4.63 6.91
C ALA A 87 8.31 6.11 6.64
N GLY A 88 7.27 6.95 6.59
CA GLY A 88 7.36 8.35 6.23
C GLY A 88 7.48 8.57 4.71
N GLY A 89 6.59 9.36 4.11
CA GLY A 89 6.62 9.66 2.68
C GLY A 89 5.46 9.05 1.89
N ALA A 90 5.74 8.42 0.74
CA ALA A 90 4.72 7.94 -0.19
C ALA A 90 5.11 6.64 -0.92
N LEU A 91 4.15 5.73 -1.09
CA LEU A 91 4.22 4.57 -1.97
C LEU A 91 3.30 4.78 -3.18
N ARG A 92 3.81 4.49 -4.38
CA ARG A 92 3.00 4.22 -5.57
C ARG A 92 3.29 2.80 -6.04
N LEU A 93 2.27 1.99 -6.23
CA LEU A 93 2.41 0.62 -6.71
C LEU A 93 1.36 0.39 -7.80
N SER A 94 1.80 -0.05 -8.98
CA SER A 94 0.90 -0.43 -10.07
C SER A 94 1.48 -1.57 -10.90
N GLY A 95 0.62 -2.32 -11.58
CA GLY A 95 1.02 -3.40 -12.48
C GLY A 95 1.55 -4.68 -11.80
N VAL A 96 1.47 -4.78 -10.47
CA VAL A 96 1.82 -5.99 -9.72
C VAL A 96 0.53 -6.63 -9.19
N PRO A 97 0.03 -7.70 -9.83
CA PRO A 97 -1.29 -8.25 -9.52
C PRO A 97 -1.34 -8.97 -8.17
N ASP A 98 -0.26 -9.65 -7.78
CA ASP A 98 -0.15 -10.42 -6.54
C ASP A 98 0.91 -9.79 -5.63
N VAL A 99 0.48 -9.27 -4.47
CA VAL A 99 1.36 -8.61 -3.50
C VAL A 99 1.34 -9.38 -2.19
N ASP A 100 2.49 -9.85 -1.71
CA ASP A 100 2.55 -10.67 -0.49
C ASP A 100 2.24 -9.84 0.75
N SER A 101 2.98 -8.73 0.93
CA SER A 101 2.74 -7.85 2.06
C SER A 101 3.08 -6.39 1.82
N VAL A 102 2.31 -5.51 2.47
CA VAL A 102 2.53 -4.06 2.48
C VAL A 102 2.39 -3.52 3.89
N ARG A 103 3.41 -2.82 4.37
CA ARG A 103 3.39 -2.07 5.62
C ARG A 103 3.68 -0.61 5.34
N VAL A 104 2.78 0.27 5.76
CA VAL A 104 2.89 1.72 5.56
C VAL A 104 2.73 2.41 6.90
N THR A 105 3.76 3.14 7.33
CA THR A 105 3.79 3.85 8.61
C THR A 105 4.04 5.34 8.39
N ALA A 106 3.20 6.21 8.97
CA ALA A 106 3.31 7.67 8.89
C ALA A 106 3.45 8.18 7.43
N ALA A 107 2.75 7.56 6.49
CA ALA A 107 2.94 7.76 5.06
C ALA A 107 1.64 7.57 4.26
N VAL A 108 1.68 7.96 2.99
CA VAL A 108 0.57 7.73 2.06
C VAL A 108 0.89 6.59 1.10
N ALA A 109 -0.12 5.86 0.64
CA ALA A 109 0.07 4.81 -0.36
C ALA A 109 -1.03 4.85 -1.42
N ASP A 110 -0.64 4.70 -2.67
CA ASP A 110 -1.55 4.48 -3.79
C ASP A 110 -1.17 3.15 -4.45
N ILE A 111 -2.02 2.15 -4.26
CA ILE A 111 -1.80 0.77 -4.67
C ILE A 111 -2.91 0.44 -5.67
N ALA A 112 -2.53 0.15 -6.91
CA ALA A 112 -3.45 -0.05 -8.02
C ALA A 112 -3.19 -1.38 -8.74
N ASP A 113 -4.20 -1.82 -9.50
CA ASP A 113 -4.17 -3.01 -10.36
C ASP A 113 -3.90 -4.32 -9.61
N VAL A 114 -4.35 -4.41 -8.35
CA VAL A 114 -4.12 -5.59 -7.50
C VAL A 114 -5.28 -6.59 -7.61
N HIS A 115 -4.93 -7.85 -7.86
CA HIS A 115 -5.83 -9.00 -7.84
C HIS A 115 -5.82 -9.72 -6.48
N HIS A 116 -4.68 -9.70 -5.80
CA HIS A 116 -4.53 -10.26 -4.45
C HIS A 116 -3.48 -9.48 -3.66
N ILE A 117 -3.79 -9.23 -2.39
CA ILE A 117 -2.83 -8.70 -1.41
C ILE A 117 -2.88 -9.53 -0.15
N GLY A 118 -1.81 -10.27 0.16
CA GLY A 118 -1.77 -11.19 1.30
C GLY A 118 -2.04 -10.48 2.62
N GLU A 119 -1.13 -9.59 3.02
CA GLU A 119 -1.25 -8.81 4.26
C GLU A 119 -0.95 -7.32 4.03
N ALA A 120 -1.85 -6.45 4.47
CA ALA A 120 -1.66 -5.01 4.38
C ALA A 120 -1.86 -4.35 5.76
N LEU A 121 -0.87 -3.58 6.21
CA LEU A 121 -0.93 -2.82 7.44
C LEU A 121 -0.69 -1.34 7.17
N PHE A 122 -1.65 -0.51 7.56
CA PHE A 122 -1.57 0.94 7.45
C PHE A 122 -1.60 1.57 8.84
N GLN A 123 -0.54 2.28 9.20
CA GLN A 123 -0.30 2.88 10.51
C GLN A 123 -0.03 4.38 10.33
N ALA A 124 -0.99 5.23 10.65
CA ALA A 124 -0.96 6.69 10.47
C ALA A 124 -0.73 7.14 9.01
N GLY A 125 -1.79 7.60 8.35
CA GLY A 125 -1.69 8.15 7.00
C GLY A 125 -2.96 7.96 6.18
N GLY A 126 -2.86 8.17 4.88
CA GLY A 126 -3.96 7.96 3.95
C GLY A 126 -3.57 7.09 2.78
N SER A 127 -4.35 6.05 2.53
CA SER A 127 -4.02 5.05 1.51
C SER A 127 -5.20 4.71 0.61
N THR A 128 -4.92 4.37 -0.64
CA THR A 128 -5.87 3.80 -1.58
C THR A 128 -5.35 2.43 -2.03
N LEU A 129 -6.24 1.44 -1.98
CA LEU A 129 -6.06 0.13 -2.57
C LEU A 129 -7.12 -0.05 -3.65
N ALA A 130 -6.70 -0.29 -4.89
CA ALA A 130 -7.58 -0.41 -6.04
C ALA A 130 -7.27 -1.66 -6.86
N GLY A 131 -8.31 -2.32 -7.35
CA GLY A 131 -8.20 -3.48 -8.20
C GLY A 131 -9.46 -4.34 -8.16
N PRO A 132 -9.54 -5.39 -9.00
CA PRO A 132 -10.65 -6.32 -8.94
C PRO A 132 -10.68 -7.08 -7.60
N ILE A 133 -9.52 -7.43 -7.03
CA ILE A 133 -9.45 -8.29 -5.83
C ILE A 133 -10.34 -9.52 -6.00
N ASP A 134 -9.96 -10.41 -6.92
CA ASP A 134 -10.79 -11.52 -7.39
C ASP A 134 -10.19 -12.89 -7.06
N THR A 135 -9.04 -12.93 -6.40
CA THR A 135 -8.37 -14.16 -5.99
C THR A 135 -7.84 -14.13 -4.55
N GLY A 136 -7.58 -15.31 -4.00
CA GLY A 136 -6.88 -15.48 -2.73
C GLY A 136 -7.66 -15.00 -1.50
N ARG A 137 -6.89 -14.75 -0.43
CA ARG A 137 -7.37 -14.19 0.83
C ARG A 137 -6.50 -13.02 1.23
N SER A 138 -7.13 -11.87 1.41
CA SER A 138 -6.46 -10.64 1.85
C SER A 138 -6.76 -10.33 3.30
N ARG A 139 -5.74 -9.93 4.06
CA ARG A 139 -5.88 -9.42 5.44
C ARG A 139 -5.42 -7.98 5.50
N ILE A 140 -6.33 -7.08 5.85
CA ILE A 140 -6.06 -5.65 5.87
C ILE A 140 -6.29 -5.11 7.27
N ARG A 141 -5.34 -4.35 7.80
CA ARG A 141 -5.43 -3.71 9.10
C ARG A 141 -5.07 -2.24 8.99
N VAL A 142 -5.93 -1.38 9.54
CA VAL A 142 -5.71 0.05 9.67
C VAL A 142 -5.66 0.40 11.15
N GLU A 143 -4.50 0.75 11.67
CA GLU A 143 -4.38 1.05 13.10
C GLU A 143 -4.76 2.49 13.41
N SER A 144 -4.27 3.42 12.61
CA SER A 144 -4.61 4.82 12.67
C SER A 144 -4.57 5.42 11.26
N GLY A 145 -5.55 6.22 10.87
CA GLY A 145 -5.59 6.83 9.53
C GLY A 145 -6.77 6.40 8.67
N ASN A 146 -6.65 6.57 7.36
CA ASN A 146 -7.72 6.27 6.41
C ASN A 146 -7.25 5.35 5.28
N LEU A 147 -8.11 4.40 4.92
CA LEU A 147 -7.95 3.54 3.76
C LEU A 147 -9.20 3.65 2.90
N THR A 148 -9.01 3.85 1.60
CA THR A 148 -10.08 3.68 0.61
C THR A 148 -9.80 2.41 -0.19
N VAL A 149 -10.72 1.45 -0.15
CA VAL A 149 -10.70 0.26 -0.99
C VAL A 149 -11.61 0.52 -2.18
N ARG A 150 -11.05 0.57 -3.40
CA ARG A 150 -11.77 0.78 -4.66
C ARG A 150 -11.83 -0.53 -5.42
N LEU A 151 -12.99 -1.17 -5.36
CA LEU A 151 -13.28 -2.40 -6.09
C LEU A 151 -13.54 -2.03 -7.55
N ALA A 152 -12.61 -2.43 -8.41
CA ALA A 152 -12.65 -2.14 -9.85
C ALA A 152 -13.67 -3.04 -10.58
N ALA A 153 -13.86 -2.79 -11.88
CA ALA A 153 -14.63 -3.69 -12.73
C ALA A 153 -14.04 -5.11 -12.68
N GLY A 154 -14.90 -6.12 -12.61
CA GLY A 154 -14.49 -7.51 -12.44
C GLY A 154 -14.27 -7.93 -10.98
N ALA A 155 -14.49 -7.03 -10.01
CA ALA A 155 -14.30 -7.38 -8.62
C ALA A 155 -15.17 -8.55 -8.15
N ASN A 156 -14.57 -9.45 -7.38
CA ASN A 156 -15.21 -10.69 -6.97
C ASN A 156 -14.73 -11.16 -5.59
N VAL A 157 -15.27 -10.54 -4.54
CA VAL A 157 -14.77 -10.68 -3.17
C VAL A 157 -15.89 -10.65 -2.16
N ALA A 158 -15.78 -11.49 -1.14
CA ALA A 158 -16.56 -11.41 0.08
C ALA A 158 -15.72 -10.76 1.18
N ILE A 159 -16.21 -9.63 1.71
CA ILE A 159 -15.48 -8.73 2.60
C ILE A 159 -16.09 -8.78 3.99
N ARG A 160 -15.28 -9.11 5.01
CA ARG A 160 -15.63 -8.98 6.42
C ARG A 160 -14.87 -7.81 7.02
N ALA A 161 -15.50 -7.03 7.87
CA ALA A 161 -14.85 -5.89 8.49
C ALA A 161 -15.19 -5.76 9.98
N ASP A 162 -14.18 -5.49 10.81
CA ASP A 162 -14.32 -5.16 12.23
C ASP A 162 -13.76 -3.75 12.49
N ALA A 163 -14.51 -2.92 13.19
CA ALA A 163 -14.09 -1.56 13.52
C ALA A 163 -14.47 -1.20 14.96
N ARG A 164 -13.47 -1.11 15.84
CA ARG A 164 -13.67 -0.77 17.26
C ARG A 164 -12.47 0.03 17.81
N PRO A 165 -12.59 1.34 18.10
CA PRO A 165 -13.71 2.28 17.86
C PRO A 165 -13.75 2.93 16.45
N GLY A 166 -13.09 2.34 15.44
CA GLY A 166 -13.01 2.91 14.09
C GLY A 166 -14.32 2.92 13.29
N LEU A 167 -14.25 3.28 12.01
CA LEU A 167 -15.41 3.35 11.10
C LEU A 167 -15.20 2.55 9.82
N ILE A 168 -16.18 1.73 9.44
CA ILE A 168 -16.30 1.19 8.09
C ILE A 168 -17.39 1.95 7.33
N SER A 169 -17.13 2.34 6.09
CA SER A 169 -18.14 2.91 5.19
C SER A 169 -18.33 2.01 3.99
N TRP A 170 -19.51 1.40 3.90
CA TRP A 170 -19.88 0.54 2.78
C TRP A 170 -20.40 1.35 1.58
N PRO A 171 -20.37 0.81 0.35
CA PRO A 171 -20.79 1.52 -0.86
C PRO A 171 -22.27 1.91 -0.87
N ASP A 172 -23.14 1.07 -0.32
CA ASP A 172 -24.60 1.22 -0.24
C ASP A 172 -25.07 2.04 0.98
N GLY A 173 -24.13 2.50 1.82
CA GLY A 173 -24.44 3.20 3.07
C GLY A 173 -24.97 2.30 4.19
N GLY A 174 -24.95 0.96 4.00
CA GLY A 174 -25.40 0.00 5.01
C GLY A 174 -24.59 0.13 6.31
N ALA A 175 -25.28 0.18 7.46
CA ALA A 175 -24.63 0.33 8.77
C ALA A 175 -24.35 -1.00 9.49
N SER A 176 -24.69 -2.15 8.89
CA SER A 176 -24.55 -3.46 9.54
C SER A 176 -24.54 -4.61 8.52
N VAL A 177 -23.39 -4.86 7.91
CA VAL A 177 -23.17 -6.05 7.09
C VAL A 177 -22.13 -6.92 7.79
N ASP A 178 -22.50 -8.17 8.10
CA ASP A 178 -21.54 -9.17 8.61
C ASP A 178 -20.49 -9.51 7.52
N GLU A 179 -20.94 -9.49 6.27
CA GLU A 179 -20.13 -9.71 5.08
C GLU A 179 -20.72 -8.90 3.92
N TYR A 180 -19.88 -8.16 3.19
CA TYR A 180 -20.24 -7.44 1.97
C TYR A 180 -19.71 -8.21 0.77
N ILE A 181 -20.59 -8.61 -0.15
CA ILE A 181 -20.24 -9.49 -1.27
C ILE A 181 -20.32 -8.70 -2.59
N VAL A 182 -19.27 -8.78 -3.39
CA VAL A 182 -19.21 -8.31 -4.77
C VAL A 182 -18.98 -9.50 -5.69
N GLY A 183 -19.68 -9.54 -6.82
CA GLY A 183 -19.65 -10.69 -7.72
C GLY A 183 -20.26 -11.93 -7.08
N ASN A 184 -19.54 -13.05 -7.08
CA ASN A 184 -19.94 -14.30 -6.40
C ASN A 184 -19.14 -14.59 -5.12
N GLY A 185 -18.24 -13.68 -4.71
CA GLY A 185 -17.40 -13.82 -3.53
C GLY A 185 -16.27 -14.85 -3.68
N ALA A 186 -15.65 -14.97 -4.87
CA ALA A 186 -14.56 -15.92 -5.12
C ALA A 186 -13.32 -15.66 -4.24
N ALA A 187 -12.98 -14.39 -3.99
CA ALA A 187 -11.94 -13.99 -3.05
C ALA A 187 -12.50 -13.71 -1.65
N ARG A 188 -11.61 -13.64 -0.67
CA ARG A 188 -11.94 -13.22 0.71
C ARG A 188 -11.10 -12.03 1.14
N MET A 189 -11.71 -11.05 1.78
CA MET A 189 -11.01 -9.92 2.36
C MET A 189 -11.46 -9.71 3.81
N ASP A 190 -10.53 -9.89 4.74
CA ASP A 190 -10.74 -9.65 6.16
C ASP A 190 -10.11 -8.29 6.51
N MET A 191 -10.93 -7.30 6.88
CA MET A 191 -10.48 -5.95 7.21
C MET A 191 -10.68 -5.64 8.69
N SER A 192 -9.76 -4.88 9.28
CA SER A 192 -9.93 -4.38 10.64
C SER A 192 -9.43 -2.95 10.79
N THR A 193 -10.10 -2.16 11.63
CA THR A 193 -9.63 -0.82 12.00
C THR A 193 -9.75 -0.55 13.49
N VAL A 194 -8.74 0.10 14.07
CA VAL A 194 -8.72 0.48 15.49
C VAL A 194 -9.11 1.96 15.64
N MET A 195 -8.22 2.89 15.26
CA MET A 195 -8.40 4.34 15.34
C MET A 195 -8.38 4.98 13.94
N GLY A 196 -9.12 4.38 13.00
CA GLY A 196 -9.11 4.80 11.61
C GLY A 196 -10.43 4.55 10.89
N ARG A 197 -10.46 4.92 9.61
CA ARG A 197 -11.59 4.72 8.71
C ARG A 197 -11.19 3.82 7.54
N ILE A 198 -12.04 2.85 7.21
CA ILE A 198 -11.99 2.13 5.94
C ILE A 198 -13.23 2.50 5.14
N ALA A 199 -13.06 3.00 3.93
CA ALA A 199 -14.16 3.28 3.01
C ALA A 199 -14.07 2.34 1.82
N VAL A 200 -15.08 1.49 1.65
CA VAL A 200 -15.24 0.65 0.46
C VAL A 200 -16.03 1.42 -0.59
N ARG A 201 -15.57 1.35 -1.83
CA ARG A 201 -16.18 1.98 -3.01
C ARG A 201 -16.20 0.97 -4.14
N THR A 202 -17.30 0.92 -4.86
CA THR A 202 -17.43 0.20 -6.12
C THR A 202 -17.29 1.17 -7.28
N ALA A 203 -16.87 0.68 -8.44
CA ALA A 203 -16.94 1.41 -9.71
C ALA A 203 -18.38 1.74 -10.11
#